data_AF-A0A6V7M6S8-F1
#
_entry.id   AF-A0A6V7M6S8-F1
#
_cell.length_a   1.000
_cell.length_b   1.000
_cell.length_c   1.000
_cell.angle_alpha   90.00
_cell.angle_beta   90.00
_cell.angle_gamma   90.00
#
_symmetry.space_group_name_H-M   'P 1'
#
loop_
_entity.id
_entity.type
_entity.pdbx_description
1 polymer ?
#
loop_
_entity_poly.entity_id
_entity_poly.type
_entity_poly.pdbx_seq_one_letter_code
_entity_poly.pdbx_strand_id
1 'polypeptide(L)' 'ISGKMVAALTEHKRYVGCCAFSRDGTILATGSNDKSVILWDLTGTSLTIESKLGKHHGNLRSSSMDEDNP' A
#
# COMPACT_ATOMS: atom_id res chain seq x y z
N ILE A 1 15.34 9.88 25.26
CA ILE A 1 15.34 8.63 24.46
C ILE A 1 15.63 9.03 23.02
N SER A 2 16.69 8.48 22.40
CA SER A 2 17.03 8.72 21.00
C SER A 2 16.66 7.47 20.20
N GLY A 3 15.96 7.63 19.09
CA GLY A 3 15.64 6.53 18.17
C GLY A 3 16.76 6.33 17.17
N LYS A 4 17.18 5.07 16.97
CA LYS A 4 18.13 4.69 15.91
C LYS A 4 17.34 4.27 14.67
N MET A 5 17.64 4.88 13.52
CA MET A 5 17.12 4.43 12.23
C MET A 5 17.73 3.06 11.89
N VAL A 6 16.89 2.06 11.61
CA VAL A 6 17.30 0.68 11.32
C VAL A 6 17.25 0.37 9.82
N ALA A 7 16.29 0.94 9.10
CA ALA A 7 16.13 0.76 7.66
C ALA A 7 15.50 2.01 7.02
N ALA A 8 15.77 2.20 5.72
CA ALA A 8 15.14 3.24 4.89
C ALA A 8 14.38 2.55 3.75
N LEU A 9 13.09 2.87 3.63
CA LEU A 9 12.17 2.26 2.67
C LEU A 9 11.99 3.21 1.48
N THR A 10 12.75 3.02 0.40
CA THR A 10 12.88 4.00 -0.69
C THR A 10 12.10 3.66 -1.96
N GLU A 11 11.30 2.60 -1.95
CA GLU A 11 10.62 2.12 -3.16
C GLU A 11 9.47 3.03 -3.63
N HIS A 12 8.87 3.81 -2.73
CA HIS A 12 7.82 4.75 -3.09
C HIS A 12 8.35 5.94 -3.89
N LYS A 13 7.70 6.24 -5.01
CA LYS A 13 8.08 7.31 -5.94
C LYS A 13 7.41 8.65 -5.62
N ARG A 14 6.50 8.66 -4.65
CA ARG A 14 5.79 9.84 -4.16
C ARG A 14 5.58 9.73 -2.64
N TYR A 15 5.07 10.80 -2.05
CA TYR A 15 4.73 10.89 -0.63
C TYR A 15 3.91 9.69 -0.14
N VAL A 16 4.41 9.06 0.92
CA VAL A 16 3.71 8.04 1.69
C VAL A 16 2.67 8.75 2.55
N GLY A 17 1.40 8.43 2.35
CA GLY A 17 0.29 9.03 3.08
C GLY A 17 -0.15 8.21 4.30
N CYS A 18 0.18 6.93 4.34
CA CYS A 18 -0.21 6.04 5.43
C CYS A 18 0.77 4.89 5.62
N CYS A 19 0.84 4.39 6.86
CA CYS A 19 1.55 3.18 7.22
C CYS A 19 0.76 2.38 8.26
N ALA A 20 0.88 1.05 8.23
CA ALA A 20 0.23 0.16 9.19
C ALA A 20 1.10 -1.07 9.45
N PHE A 21 1.24 -1.46 10.72
CA PHE A 21 1.91 -2.70 11.11
C PHE A 21 0.89 -3.83 11.26
N SER A 22 1.30 -5.04 10.92
CA SER A 22 0.58 -6.25 11.31
C SER A 22 0.64 -6.45 12.83
N ARG A 23 -0.35 -7.16 13.38
CA ARG A 23 -0.48 -7.39 14.83
C ARG A 23 0.72 -8.12 15.44
N ASP A 24 1.35 -8.99 14.65
CA ASP A 24 2.54 -9.78 14.97
C ASP A 24 3.86 -9.05 14.66
N GLY A 25 3.81 -7.85 14.05
CA GLY A 25 4.99 -7.04 13.74
C GLY A 25 5.86 -7.59 12.60
N THR A 26 5.38 -8.59 11.87
CA THR A 26 6.10 -9.23 10.77
C THR A 26 5.95 -8.49 9.45
N ILE A 27 4.87 -7.73 9.28
CA ILE A 27 4.58 -7.01 8.04
C ILE A 27 4.34 -5.54 8.36
N LEU A 28 4.92 -4.68 7.52
CA LEU A 28 4.59 -3.26 7.46
C LEU A 28 3.98 -2.97 6.10
N ALA A 29 2.78 -2.38 6.08
CA ALA A 29 2.16 -1.88 4.86
C ALA A 29 2.39 -0.37 4.77
N THR A 30 2.84 0.12 3.61
CA THR A 30 2.96 1.55 3.32
C THR A 30 2.16 1.90 2.06
N GLY A 31 1.36 2.95 2.12
CA GLY A 31 0.57 3.44 0.99
C GLY A 31 1.08 4.79 0.52
N SER A 32 1.31 4.92 -0.79
CA SER A 32 1.79 6.16 -1.40
C SER A 32 0.85 6.70 -2.45
N ASN A 33 0.93 8.02 -2.65
CA ASN A 33 0.21 8.71 -3.72
C ASN A 33 0.80 8.41 -5.11
N ASP A 34 1.83 7.58 -5.22
CA ASP A 34 2.26 6.97 -6.49
C ASP A 34 1.30 5.86 -6.98
N LYS A 35 0.20 5.63 -6.24
CA LYS A 35 -0.82 4.59 -6.48
C LYS A 35 -0.32 3.18 -6.20
N SER A 36 0.74 3.03 -5.40
CA SER A 36 1.23 1.76 -4.90
C SER A 36 0.97 1.61 -3.40
N VAL A 37 0.77 0.36 -3.01
CA VAL A 37 0.88 -0.10 -1.63
C VAL A 37 2.01 -1.10 -1.62
N ILE A 38 2.98 -0.93 -0.73
CA ILE A 38 4.12 -1.83 -0.59
C ILE A 38 3.98 -2.55 0.75
N LEU A 39 4.08 -3.87 0.71
CA LEU A 39 4.18 -4.70 1.90
C LEU A 39 5.65 -5.04 2.13
N TRP A 40 6.11 -4.70 3.32
CA TRP A 40 7.47 -4.94 3.79
C TRP A 40 7.43 -6.11 4.76
N ASP A 41 8.12 -7.18 4.41
CA ASP A 41 8.37 -8.28 5.33
C ASP A 41 9.54 -7.90 6.25
N LEU A 42 9.23 -7.76 7.54
CA LEU A 42 10.15 -7.40 8.61
C LEU A 42 10.78 -8.62 9.29
N THR A 43 10.45 -9.84 8.87
CA THR A 43 11.03 -11.09 9.41
C THR A 43 12.50 -11.30 9.02
N GLY A 44 13.09 -10.39 8.24
CA GLY A 44 14.49 -10.41 7.82
C GLY A 44 14.71 -10.81 6.36
N THR A 45 13.63 -11.10 5.62
CA THR A 45 13.70 -11.43 4.19
C THR A 45 13.02 -10.30 3.44
N SER A 46 13.79 -9.34 2.92
CA SER A 46 13.29 -8.24 2.10
C SER A 46 12.66 -8.80 0.81
N LEU A 47 11.41 -9.23 0.88
CA LEU A 47 10.61 -9.65 -0.26
C LEU A 47 9.82 -8.42 -0.70
N THR A 48 10.41 -7.63 -1.61
CA THR A 48 9.68 -6.59 -2.34
C THR A 48 8.58 -7.27 -3.15
N ILE A 49 7.36 -7.31 -2.63
CA ILE A 49 6.20 -7.67 -3.46
C ILE A 49 5.83 -6.41 -4.23
N GLU A 50 6.37 -6.31 -5.46
CA GLU A 50 5.90 -5.38 -6.49
C GLU A 50 4.45 -5.73 -6.84
N SER A 51 3.47 -5.31 -6.03
CA SER A 51 2.09 -5.26 -6.49
C SER A 51 1.94 -4.04 -7.40
N LYS A 52 2.44 -4.20 -8.64
CA LYS A 52 2.11 -3.31 -9.75
C LYS A 52 0.64 -3.54 -10.10
N LEU A 53 -0.26 -2.91 -9.33
CA LEU A 53 -1.67 -2.90 -9.68
C LEU A 53 -1.79 -2.15 -11.01
N GLY A 54 -2.08 -2.92 -12.06
CA GLY A 54 -2.12 -2.45 -13.43
C GLY A 54 -3.01 -1.22 -13.57
N LYS A 55 -2.51 -0.27 -14.39
CA LYS A 55 -3.21 0.88 -14.98
C LYS A 55 -4.74 0.85 -14.79
N HIS A 56 -5.26 1.67 -13.88
CA HIS A 56 -6.63 2.16 -14.01
C HIS A 56 -6.65 3.28 -15.06
N HIS A 57 -6.61 2.90 -16.35
CA HIS A 57 -7.23 3.69 -17.41
C HIS A 57 -8.67 3.17 -17.53
N GLY A 58 -9.59 3.80 -16.82
CA GLY A 58 -10.99 3.37 -16.81
C GLY A 58 -11.85 4.56 -16.43
N ASN A 59 -12.54 5.08 -17.44
CA ASN A 59 -13.43 6.22 -17.41
C ASN A 59 -14.41 6.17 -16.22
N LEU A 60 -14.65 7.31 -15.58
CA LEU A 60 -15.70 7.50 -14.59
C LEU A 60 -17.06 7.22 -15.26
N ARG A 61 -17.63 6.04 -15.02
CA ARG A 61 -19.08 5.84 -15.15
C ARG A 61 -19.57 5.26 -13.85
N SER A 62 -20.03 6.15 -12.99
CA SER A 62 -21.03 5.84 -11.99
C SER A 62 -22.29 5.38 -12.72
N SER A 63 -22.75 4.16 -12.45
CA SER A 63 -24.17 3.84 -12.61
C SER A 63 -24.57 2.98 -11.42
N SER A 64 -25.26 3.67 -10.51
CA SER A 64 -26.33 3.19 -9.63
C SER A 64 -26.72 1.73 -9.87
N MET A 65 -26.57 0.88 -8.87
CA MET A 65 -27.40 -0.32 -8.79
C MET A 65 -28.76 0.14 -8.29
N ASP A 66 -29.67 0.42 -9.22
CA ASP A 66 -31.07 0.64 -8.88
C ASP A 66 -31.67 -0.67 -8.37
N GLU A 67 -32.25 -0.58 -7.18
CA GLU A 67 -32.98 -1.62 -6.46
C GLU A 67 -34.15 -2.17 -7.28
N ASP A 68 -34.49 -3.43 -6.98
CA ASP A 68 -35.71 -4.16 -7.31
C ASP A 68 -36.91 -3.26 -7.69
N ASN A 69 -37.50 -3.53 -8.85
CA ASN A 69 -38.89 -3.17 -9.14
C ASN A 69 -39.56 -4.42 -9.76
N PRO A 70 -40.73 -4.88 -9.25
CA PRO A 70 -41.31 -6.19 -9.54
C PRO A 70 -41.77 -6.38 -10.99
#